data_AF-A0A0L8FK10-F1
#
_entry.id   AF-A0A0L8FK10-F1
#
_cell.length_a   1.000
_cell.length_b   1.000
_cell.length_c   1.000
_cell.angle_alpha   90.00
_cell.angle_beta   90.00
_cell.angle_gamma   90.00
#
_symmetry.space_group_name_H-M   'P 1'
#
loop_
_entity.id
_entity.type
_entity.pdbx_description
1 polymer ?
#
loop_
_entity_poly.entity_id
_entity_poly.type
_entity_poly.pdbx_seq_one_letter_code
_entity_poly.pdbx_strand_id
1 'polypeptide(L)'
;FTKDNTVFGTWNICTLYASGRLKELTYKLNRYTWDIVGLNEVRCAGFDETTTDEGCKLWYSRDDTKYEHGVDFIINKAQVSSVINCKPVSSS
;
A
#
# COMPACT_ATOMS: atom_id res chain seq x y z
N PHE A 1 -18.49 -23.11 -6.44
CA PHE A 1 -17.36 -22.18 -6.34
C PHE A 1 -17.91 -20.76 -6.45
N THR A 2 -18.18 -20.13 -5.31
CA THR A 2 -18.50 -18.70 -5.28
C THR A 2 -17.22 -17.96 -5.61
N LYS A 3 -17.24 -17.11 -6.63
CA LYS A 3 -16.09 -16.28 -7.01
C LYS A 3 -16.01 -15.14 -6.01
N ASP A 4 -15.12 -15.24 -5.02
CA ASP A 4 -14.79 -14.10 -4.17
C ASP A 4 -14.15 -13.04 -5.07
N ASN A 5 -14.82 -11.90 -5.19
CA ASN A 5 -14.44 -10.88 -6.16
C ASN A 5 -13.42 -9.95 -5.50
N THR A 6 -12.14 -10.23 -5.67
CA THR A 6 -11.06 -9.37 -5.14
C THR A 6 -10.99 -8.08 -5.95
N VAL A 7 -11.09 -6.94 -5.27
CA VAL A 7 -11.05 -5.61 -5.88
C VAL A 7 -9.67 -5.00 -5.71
N PHE A 8 -9.02 -4.74 -6.85
CA PHE A 8 -7.72 -4.09 -6.94
C PHE A 8 -7.85 -2.64 -7.40
N GLY A 9 -7.00 -1.76 -6.88
CA GLY A 9 -6.88 -0.38 -7.33
C GLY A 9 -5.43 0.09 -7.37
N THR A 10 -5.17 1.21 -8.04
CA THR A 10 -3.88 1.90 -8.00
C THR A 10 -4.10 3.38 -7.73
N TRP A 11 -3.31 3.96 -6.83
CA TRP A 11 -3.37 5.38 -6.48
C TRP A 11 -1.97 6.00 -6.54
N ASN A 12 -1.78 7.02 -7.38
CA ASN A 12 -0.54 7.81 -7.37
C ASN A 12 -0.58 8.82 -6.21
N ILE A 13 0.36 8.72 -5.25
CA ILE A 13 0.41 9.57 -4.06
C ILE A 13 1.06 10.94 -4.35
N CYS A 14 1.81 11.10 -5.44
CA CYS A 14 2.56 12.33 -5.77
C CYS A 14 1.66 13.56 -5.97
N THR A 15 0.35 13.36 -6.19
CA THR A 15 -0.63 14.46 -6.26
C THR A 15 -1.06 14.99 -4.88
N LEU A 16 -0.63 14.40 -3.75
CA LEU A 16 -1.02 14.79 -2.39
C LEU A 16 0.23 15.07 -1.55
N TYR A 17 0.79 16.27 -1.70
CA TYR A 17 2.07 16.68 -1.10
C TYR A 17 1.87 17.34 0.29
N ALA A 18 1.55 16.60 1.34
CA ALA A 18 1.55 17.11 2.72
C ALA A 18 1.64 15.98 3.78
N SER A 19 2.25 16.23 4.94
CA SER A 19 2.34 15.28 6.07
C SER A 19 0.94 14.91 6.62
N GLY A 20 0.61 13.61 6.70
CA GLY A 20 -0.72 13.10 7.13
C GLY A 20 -1.40 12.09 6.19
N ARG A 21 -0.73 11.72 5.09
CA ARG A 21 -1.27 11.03 3.89
C ARG A 21 -1.92 9.67 4.10
N LEU A 22 -1.42 8.86 5.05
CA LEU A 22 -1.92 7.49 5.21
C LEU A 22 -3.34 7.46 5.80
N LYS A 23 -3.64 8.37 6.73
CA LYS A 23 -4.99 8.54 7.29
C LYS A 23 -5.98 9.10 6.26
N GLU A 24 -5.54 10.03 5.41
CA GLU A 24 -6.39 10.53 4.32
C GLU A 24 -6.65 9.47 3.25
N LEU A 25 -5.64 8.64 2.94
CA LEU A 25 -5.76 7.52 2.03
C LEU A 25 -6.75 6.49 2.57
N THR A 26 -6.57 6.01 3.81
CA THR A 26 -7.51 5.06 4.43
C THR A 26 -8.91 5.64 4.56
N TYR A 27 -9.04 6.94 4.87
CA TYR A 27 -10.33 7.64 4.89
C TYR A 27 -11.04 7.66 3.52
N LYS A 28 -10.33 7.93 2.42
CA LYS A 28 -10.90 7.90 1.07
C LYS A 28 -11.24 6.49 0.64
N LEU A 29 -10.34 5.55 0.91
CA LEU A 29 -10.51 4.14 0.58
C LEU A 29 -11.70 3.52 1.34
N ASN A 30 -11.98 3.94 2.57
CA ASN A 30 -13.18 3.50 3.32
C ASN A 30 -14.51 3.82 2.64
N ARG A 31 -14.54 4.70 1.63
CA ARG A 31 -15.75 5.01 0.85
C ARG A 31 -15.97 4.06 -0.31
N TYR A 32 -14.99 3.20 -0.62
CA TYR A 32 -15.03 2.25 -1.72
C TYR A 32 -14.88 0.83 -1.18
N THR A 33 -15.36 -0.16 -1.93
CA THR A 33 -14.98 -1.55 -1.71
C THR A 33 -13.61 -1.78 -2.35
N TRP A 34 -12.63 -2.17 -1.55
CA TRP A 34 -11.26 -2.44 -1.99
C TRP A 34 -10.62 -3.50 -1.10
N ASP A 35 -9.78 -4.34 -1.71
CA ASP A 35 -9.01 -5.37 -1.00
C ASP A 35 -7.53 -5.04 -0.99
N ILE A 36 -6.99 -4.64 -2.16
CA ILE A 36 -5.56 -4.35 -2.34
C ILE A 36 -5.44 -3.10 -3.20
N VAL A 37 -4.64 -2.13 -2.76
CA VAL A 37 -4.37 -0.90 -3.52
C VAL A 37 -2.87 -0.70 -3.67
N GLY A 38 -2.40 -0.63 -4.92
CA GLY A 38 -1.05 -0.20 -5.26
C GLY A 38 -0.90 1.31 -5.12
N LEU A 39 0.23 1.75 -4.59
CA LEU A 39 0.55 3.13 -4.29
C LEU A 39 1.84 3.49 -5.03
N ASN A 40 1.76 4.48 -5.90
CA ASN A 40 2.89 4.93 -6.71
C ASN A 40 3.46 6.24 -6.17
N GLU A 41 4.78 6.43 -6.34
CA GLU A 41 5.51 7.67 -6.05
C GLU A 41 5.52 8.06 -4.57
N VAL A 42 5.57 7.06 -3.69
CA VAL A 42 5.72 7.28 -2.25
C VAL A 42 7.18 7.65 -1.96
N ARG A 43 7.40 8.90 -1.52
CA ARG A 43 8.74 9.39 -1.19
C ARG A 43 9.22 8.94 0.20
N CYS A 44 9.09 7.66 0.54
CA CYS A 44 9.64 7.06 1.78
C CYS A 44 10.90 6.23 1.45
N ALA A 45 11.98 6.27 2.23
CA ALA A 45 13.20 5.49 1.96
C ALA A 45 13.14 4.12 2.66
N GLY A 46 13.82 3.10 2.12
CA GLY A 46 13.91 1.75 2.68
C GLY A 46 12.80 0.77 2.27
N PHE A 47 12.93 -0.47 2.76
CA PHE A 47 11.85 -1.46 2.79
C PHE A 47 11.38 -1.61 4.24
N ASP A 48 10.08 -1.46 4.47
CA ASP A 48 9.49 -1.75 5.77
C ASP A 48 8.05 -2.22 5.62
N GLU A 49 7.57 -2.80 6.70
CA GLU A 49 6.20 -3.20 6.89
C GLU A 49 5.61 -2.37 8.02
N THR A 50 4.51 -1.68 7.75
CA THR A 50 3.81 -0.94 8.81
C THR A 50 2.33 -1.25 8.84
N THR A 51 1.75 -1.16 10.04
CA THR A 51 0.32 -1.32 10.26
C THR A 51 -0.26 0.04 10.61
N THR A 52 -1.27 0.46 9.86
CA THR A 52 -2.02 1.69 10.15
C THR A 52 -2.79 1.59 11.47
N ASP A 53 -3.14 2.73 12.07
CA ASP A 53 -4.03 2.79 13.23
C ASP A 53 -5.38 2.07 12.97
N GLU A 54 -5.81 2.02 11.70
CA GLU A 54 -7.03 1.36 11.27
C GLU A 54 -6.89 -0.16 11.03
N GLY A 55 -5.69 -0.72 11.19
CA GLY A 55 -5.39 -2.15 11.04
C GLY A 55 -5.12 -2.60 9.60
N CYS A 56 -5.07 -1.68 8.63
CA CYS A 56 -4.61 -1.98 7.28
C CYS A 56 -3.09 -2.16 7.27
N LYS A 57 -2.61 -3.06 6.41
CA LYS A 57 -1.20 -3.42 6.31
C LYS A 57 -0.57 -2.79 5.08
N LEU A 58 0.54 -2.08 5.27
CA LEU A 58 1.27 -1.37 4.23
C LEU A 58 2.63 -2.03 4.05
N TRP A 59 2.96 -2.36 2.81
CA TRP A 59 4.32 -2.72 2.41
C TRP A 59 4.85 -1.66 1.46
N TYR A 60 6.11 -1.32 1.66
CA TYR A 60 6.83 -0.42 0.79
C TYR A 60 8.23 -0.94 0.54
N SER A 61 8.72 -0.77 -0.68
CA SER A 61 10.07 -1.15 -1.07
C SER A 61 10.67 -0.02 -1.89
N ARG A 62 11.83 0.48 -1.46
CA ARG A 62 12.60 1.45 -2.20
C ARG A 62 14.09 1.18 -2.11
N ASP A 63 14.78 1.51 -3.20
CA ASP A 63 16.23 1.59 -3.27
C ASP A 63 16.72 2.84 -2.51
N ASP A 64 17.60 2.66 -1.54
CA ASP A 64 18.16 3.74 -0.71
C ASP A 64 18.99 4.76 -1.52
N THR A 65 19.39 4.41 -2.74
CA THR A 65 20.32 5.21 -3.55
C THR A 65 19.63 6.11 -4.58
N LYS A 66 18.36 5.85 -4.93
CA LYS A 66 17.62 6.64 -5.92
C LYS A 66 16.27 7.06 -5.33
N TYR A 67 16.06 8.37 -5.27
CA TYR A 67 14.79 8.96 -4.84
C TYR A 67 13.62 8.72 -5.83
N GLU A 68 13.68 7.67 -6.63
CA GLU A 68 12.78 7.40 -7.74
C GLU A 68 12.33 5.93 -7.66
N HIS A 69 11.04 5.67 -7.89
CA HIS A 69 10.45 4.33 -8.04
C HIS A 69 10.19 3.49 -6.76
N GLY A 70 9.68 4.10 -5.69
CA GLY A 70 9.01 3.34 -4.62
C GLY A 70 7.64 2.83 -5.09
N VAL A 71 7.45 1.51 -5.06
CA VAL A 71 6.13 0.87 -5.22
C VAL A 71 5.70 0.36 -3.87
N ASP A 72 4.58 0.90 -3.41
CA ASP A 72 4.00 0.54 -2.12
C ASP A 72 2.64 -0.09 -2.39
N PHE A 73 2.14 -0.91 -1.48
CA PHE A 73 0.75 -1.34 -1.56
C PHE A 73 0.16 -1.53 -0.18
N ILE A 74 -1.12 -1.20 -0.08
CA ILE A 74 -1.91 -1.31 1.13
C ILE A 74 -2.93 -2.44 0.96
N ILE A 75 -3.07 -3.26 2.00
CA ILE A 75 -4.03 -4.35 2.08
C ILE A 75 -5.06 -4.02 3.15
N ASN A 76 -6.33 -4.19 2.79
CA ASN A 76 -7.45 -3.99 3.69
C ASN A 76 -7.33 -4.96 4.87
N LYS A 77 -7.60 -4.47 6.09
CA LYS A 77 -7.58 -5.27 7.33
C LYS A 77 -8.36 -6.59 7.23
N ALA A 78 -9.43 -6.64 6.43
CA ALA A 78 -10.23 -7.84 6.21
C ALA A 78 -9.47 -8.95 5.46
N GLN A 79 -8.45 -8.60 4.67
CA GLN A 79 -7.67 -9.51 3.83
C GLN A 79 -6.27 -9.79 4.39
N VAL A 80 -5.86 -9.12 5.48
CA VAL A 80 -4.51 -9.26 6.05
C VAL A 80 -4.23 -10.70 6.50
N SER A 81 -5.22 -11.42 7.04
CA SER A 81 -5.07 -12.82 7.45
C SER A 81 -4.85 -13.77 6.27
N SER A 82 -5.24 -13.37 5.06
CA SER A 82 -5.03 -14.15 3.83
C SER A 82 -3.61 -14.00 3.28
N VAL A 83 -2.81 -13.07 3.82
CA VAL A 83 -1.44 -12.80 3.37
C VAL A 83 -0.46 -13.73 4.08
N ILE A 84 0.13 -14.67 3.34
CA ILE A 84 1.08 -15.65 3.87
C ILE A 84 2.48 -15.02 4.04
N ASN A 85 2.93 -14.25 3.04
CA ASN A 85 4.23 -13.57 3.05
C ASN A 85 4.28 -12.49 1.98
N CYS A 86 5.05 -11.43 2.21
CA CYS A 86 5.38 -10.41 1.23
C CYS A 86 6.90 -10.23 1.20
N LYS A 87 7.51 -10.46 0.04
CA LYS A 87 8.94 -10.21 -0.17
C LYS A 87 9.13 -9.42 -1.46
N PRO A 88 9.96 -8.36 -1.45
CA PRO A 88 10.32 -7.68 -2.68
C PRO A 88 11.09 -8.66 -3.58
N VAL A 89 10.74 -8.70 -4.86
CA VAL A 89 11.34 -9.61 -5.85
C VAL A 89 12.48 -8.92 -6.60
N SER A 90 12.57 -7.59 -6.53
CA SER A 90 13.63 -6.82 -7.16
C SER A 90 14.85 -6.66 -6.24
N SER A 91 15.94 -7.32 -6.60
CA SER A 91 17.30 -6.95 -6.23
C SER A 91 17.85 -6.04 -7.33
N SER A 92 17.92 -4.73 -7.10
CA SER A 92 18.73 -3.82 -7.91
C SER A 92 19.94 -3.39 -7.11
#